data_AF-A0A1M7ZD70-F1
#
_entry.id   AF-A0A1M7ZD70-F1
#
_cell.length_a   1.000
_cell.length_b   1.000
_cell.length_c   1.000
_cell.angle_alpha   90.00
_cell.angle_beta   90.00
_cell.angle_gamma   90.00
#
_symmetry.space_group_name_H-M   'P 1'
#
loop_
_entity.id
_entity.type
_entity.pdbx_description
1 polymer ?
#
loop_
_entity_poly.entity_id
_entity_poly.type
_entity_poly.pdbx_seq_one_letter_code
_entity_poly.pdbx_strand_id
1 'polypeptide(L)'
;MFIYFYLDHVPRRQGPQHIKEISTKVEIIIPTLPFTAMKKLLFVILLIPSLGFGQKANSELEFEIKSLKNKSEIENYWTSIHKDDQSVRGKVSDEQRQMDRQNIKKMVLMFKYHGYPSGFCYGCNPKSEFTNNFTPNIVITHNLVNEVSEFMLPILNKAYNDGIANEWWYIHNLRGMLRARYGRDLYEKTKENIPQYLEKLKPFVKDSISYDLSIIDSLYENYDRNLNSILISDRIFSKKQGGIRHNIYKTKEGKLFWQQVYSDDSFHFPIEIYYEPKSNQLRYGLFDDVVINEILVNNIPKITSEN
;
A
#
# COMPACT_ATOMS: atom_id res chain seq x y z
N MET A 1 -5.12 -17.77 -41.09
CA MET A 1 -5.49 -17.97 -39.67
C MET A 1 -6.23 -16.72 -39.24
N PHE A 2 -7.52 -16.82 -38.92
CA PHE A 2 -8.36 -15.67 -38.59
C PHE A 2 -8.40 -15.54 -37.07
N ILE A 3 -8.04 -14.36 -36.55
CA ILE A 3 -8.17 -14.04 -35.13
C ILE A 3 -9.28 -13.01 -35.02
N TYR A 4 -10.34 -13.36 -34.31
CA TYR A 4 -11.46 -12.47 -34.00
C TYR A 4 -11.23 -11.86 -32.61
N PHE A 5 -11.26 -10.54 -32.51
CA PHE A 5 -11.29 -9.84 -31.24
C PHE A 5 -12.72 -9.33 -30.98
N TYR A 6 -13.34 -9.80 -29.90
CA TYR A 6 -14.55 -9.21 -29.35
C TYR A 6 -14.15 -8.13 -28.34
N LEU A 7 -14.58 -6.90 -28.56
CA LEU A 7 -14.51 -5.82 -27.57
C LEU A 7 -15.94 -5.51 -27.12
N ASP A 8 -16.31 -6.00 -25.95
CA ASP A 8 -17.57 -5.63 -25.30
C ASP A 8 -17.42 -4.25 -24.66
N HIS A 9 -18.09 -3.25 -25.25
CA HIS A 9 -18.46 -2.04 -24.54
C HIS A 9 -19.89 -2.20 -24.03
N VAL A 10 -20.02 -2.45 -22.72
CA VAL A 10 -21.30 -2.43 -22.01
C VAL A 10 -21.44 -1.11 -21.26
N PRO A 11 -22.30 -0.18 -21.69
CA PRO A 11 -22.93 0.78 -20.79
C PRO A 11 -24.21 0.15 -20.23
N ARG A 12 -24.38 0.23 -18.91
CA ARG A 12 -25.62 -0.15 -18.22
C ARG A 12 -26.74 0.88 -18.50
N ARG A 13 -27.93 0.33 -18.76
CA ARG A 13 -29.29 0.90 -18.64
C ARG A 13 -29.75 1.86 -19.74
N GLN A 14 -30.61 1.34 -20.64
CA GLN A 14 -31.97 1.85 -20.88
C GLN A 14 -32.80 0.74 -21.54
N GLY A 15 -34.13 0.80 -21.34
CA GLY A 15 -35.09 -0.25 -21.70
C GLY A 15 -35.28 -0.48 -23.21
N PRO A 16 -36.22 -1.35 -23.58
CA PRO A 16 -36.22 -2.03 -24.87
C PRO A 16 -36.84 -1.15 -25.94
N GLN A 17 -36.15 -0.98 -27.08
CA GLN A 17 -36.63 -1.38 -28.41
C GLN A 17 -35.76 -0.76 -29.52
N HIS A 18 -35.39 -1.63 -30.47
CA HIS A 18 -34.88 -1.36 -31.81
C HIS A 18 -33.55 -0.59 -31.97
N ILE A 19 -32.43 -1.33 -31.87
CA ILE A 19 -31.22 -0.98 -32.60
C ILE A 19 -31.12 -1.93 -33.80
N LYS A 20 -31.27 -1.37 -35.01
CA LYS A 20 -30.89 -2.01 -36.27
C LYS A 20 -29.39 -2.30 -36.23
N GLU A 21 -29.00 -3.54 -36.48
CA GLU A 21 -27.59 -3.92 -36.69
C GLU A 21 -27.00 -3.09 -37.83
N ILE A 22 -26.06 -2.20 -37.49
CA ILE A 22 -25.13 -1.65 -38.46
C ILE A 22 -23.87 -2.50 -38.37
N SER A 23 -23.82 -3.54 -39.19
CA SER A 23 -22.59 -4.32 -39.42
C SER A 23 -21.64 -3.49 -40.28
N THR A 24 -20.73 -2.74 -39.65
CA THR A 24 -19.61 -2.13 -40.36
C THR A 24 -18.52 -3.18 -40.52
N LYS A 25 -18.40 -3.78 -41.71
CA LYS A 25 -17.25 -4.64 -42.04
C LYS A 25 -15.99 -3.76 -42.10
N VAL A 26 -15.11 -3.92 -41.12
CA VAL A 26 -13.74 -3.40 -41.20
C VAL A 26 -12.88 -4.51 -41.78
N GLU A 27 -12.63 -4.45 -43.09
CA GLU A 27 -11.62 -5.28 -43.74
C GLU A 27 -10.24 -4.70 -43.40
N ILE A 28 -9.54 -5.33 -42.44
CA ILE A 28 -8.13 -5.04 -42.20
C ILE A 28 -7.33 -5.79 -43.26
N ILE A 29 -6.96 -5.09 -44.33
CA ILE A 29 -5.96 -5.57 -45.28
C ILE A 29 -4.61 -5.54 -44.55
N ILE A 30 -4.14 -6.69 -44.09
CA ILE A 30 -2.78 -6.83 -43.58
C ILE A 30 -1.89 -7.03 -44.81
N PRO A 31 -1.05 -6.05 -45.21
CA PRO A 31 -0.09 -6.28 -46.28
C PRO A 31 0.82 -7.44 -45.87
N THR A 32 1.08 -8.35 -46.81
CA THR A 32 1.97 -9.50 -46.65
C THR A 32 3.40 -9.04 -46.40
N LEU A 33 3.69 -8.66 -45.15
CA LEU A 33 5.04 -8.40 -44.70
C LEU A 33 5.82 -9.72 -44.77
N PRO A 34 7.06 -9.71 -45.31
CA PRO A 34 7.90 -10.90 -45.31
C PRO A 34 8.05 -11.42 -43.87
N PHE A 35 8.02 -12.74 -43.69
CA PHE A 35 7.98 -13.41 -42.39
C PHE A 35 9.07 -12.92 -41.40
N THR A 36 10.21 -12.48 -41.94
CA THR A 36 11.31 -11.84 -41.19
C THR A 36 10.98 -10.44 -40.66
N ALA A 37 10.25 -9.62 -41.41
CA ALA A 37 9.75 -8.33 -40.96
C ALA A 37 8.64 -8.50 -39.91
N MET A 38 7.79 -9.52 -40.07
CA MET A 38 6.75 -9.88 -39.11
C MET A 38 7.35 -10.36 -37.77
N LYS A 39 8.44 -11.14 -37.79
CA LYS A 39 9.20 -11.52 -36.58
C LYS A 39 9.81 -10.31 -35.87
N LYS A 40 10.42 -9.38 -36.61
CA LYS A 40 11.01 -8.16 -36.05
C LYS A 40 9.93 -7.25 -35.45
N LEU A 41 8.79 -7.11 -36.12
CA LEU A 41 7.65 -6.34 -35.63
C LEU A 41 7.05 -7.00 -34.38
N LEU A 42 6.92 -8.33 -34.35
CA LEU A 42 6.48 -9.06 -33.16
C LEU A 42 7.46 -8.89 -32.00
N PHE A 43 8.78 -8.87 -32.26
CA PHE A 43 9.80 -8.61 -31.25
C PHE A 43 9.72 -7.18 -30.70
N VAL A 44 9.47 -6.20 -31.56
CA VAL A 44 9.25 -4.80 -31.15
C VAL A 44 7.93 -4.66 -30.38
N ILE A 45 6.84 -5.31 -30.82
CA ILE A 45 5.54 -5.32 -30.15
C ILE A 45 5.58 -6.11 -28.83
N LEU A 46 6.42 -7.15 -28.71
CA LEU A 46 6.69 -7.93 -27.49
C LEU A 46 7.74 -7.28 -26.57
N LEU A 47 8.52 -6.31 -27.06
CA LEU A 47 9.32 -5.41 -26.23
C LEU A 47 8.49 -4.20 -25.73
N ILE A 48 7.46 -3.80 -26.48
CA ILE A 48 6.52 -2.71 -26.15
C ILE A 48 5.38 -3.07 -25.14
N PRO A 49 5.14 -4.29 -24.61
CA PRO A 49 4.11 -4.51 -23.58
C PRO A 49 4.52 -4.01 -22.19
N SER A 50 5.72 -3.43 -22.00
CA SER A 50 6.23 -3.01 -20.68
C SER A 50 6.01 -1.53 -20.35
N LEU A 51 5.36 -0.75 -21.23
CA LEU A 51 4.99 0.65 -20.93
C LEU A 51 3.76 0.77 -20.01
N GLY A 52 3.24 -0.35 -19.49
CA GLY A 52 2.42 -0.37 -18.29
C GLY A 52 3.31 -0.52 -17.06
N PHE A 53 3.50 0.56 -16.30
CA PHE A 53 4.02 0.55 -14.92
C PHE A 53 5.31 -0.25 -14.67
N GLY A 54 6.27 -0.26 -15.61
CA GLY A 54 7.60 -0.81 -15.34
C GLY A 54 8.23 -0.10 -14.13
N GLN A 55 8.51 -0.85 -13.06
CA GLN A 55 9.27 -0.32 -11.93
C GLN A 55 10.62 0.17 -12.45
N LYS A 56 10.90 1.47 -12.28
CA LYS A 56 12.23 2.01 -12.58
C LYS A 56 13.25 1.28 -11.72
N ALA A 57 14.41 1.00 -12.31
CA ALA A 57 15.51 0.43 -11.55
C ALA A 57 15.94 1.41 -10.44
N ASN A 58 16.43 0.90 -9.31
CA ASN A 58 16.85 1.76 -8.18
C ASN A 58 17.89 2.82 -8.61
N SER A 59 18.80 2.46 -9.53
CA SER A 59 19.78 3.39 -10.10
C SER A 59 19.16 4.49 -10.98
N GLU A 60 18.09 4.20 -11.70
CA GLU A 60 17.39 5.17 -12.54
C GLU A 60 16.62 6.18 -11.69
N LEU A 61 15.91 5.70 -10.65
CA LEU A 61 15.24 6.55 -9.67
C LEU A 61 16.23 7.46 -8.95
N GLU A 62 17.38 6.91 -8.54
CA GLU A 62 18.42 7.66 -7.87
C GLU A 62 19.01 8.74 -8.78
N PHE A 63 19.29 8.43 -10.04
CA PHE A 63 19.76 9.41 -11.02
C PHE A 63 18.74 10.53 -11.25
N GLU A 64 17.48 10.15 -11.50
CA GLU A 64 16.36 11.08 -11.72
C GLU A 64 16.24 12.08 -10.56
N ILE A 65 16.14 11.58 -9.34
CA ILE A 65 15.96 12.42 -8.16
C ILE A 65 17.22 13.24 -7.90
N LYS A 66 18.41 12.65 -7.92
CA LYS A 66 19.67 13.38 -7.69
C LYS A 66 19.87 14.53 -8.70
N SER A 67 19.30 14.42 -9.90
CA SER A 67 19.47 15.42 -10.96
C SER A 67 18.64 16.71 -10.79
N LEU A 68 17.67 16.74 -9.87
CA LEU A 68 16.87 17.94 -9.59
C LEU A 68 17.77 19.06 -9.05
N LYS A 69 17.70 20.26 -9.63
CA LYS A 69 18.68 21.34 -9.39
C LYS A 69 18.12 22.50 -8.58
N ASN A 70 16.83 22.79 -8.73
CA ASN A 70 16.24 23.99 -8.16
C ASN A 70 14.99 23.67 -7.33
N LYS A 71 14.61 24.65 -6.51
CA LYS A 71 13.47 24.53 -5.60
C LYS A 71 12.19 24.14 -6.34
N SER A 72 11.90 24.75 -7.49
CA SER A 72 10.68 24.44 -8.26
C SER A 72 10.63 22.98 -8.70
N GLU A 73 11.74 22.44 -9.22
CA GLU A 73 11.84 21.02 -9.60
C GLU A 73 11.59 20.08 -8.41
N ILE A 74 12.19 20.38 -7.26
CA ILE A 74 12.04 19.60 -6.03
C ILE A 74 10.58 19.62 -5.54
N GLU A 75 9.94 20.78 -5.53
CA GLU A 75 8.55 20.95 -5.11
C GLU A 75 7.56 20.27 -6.06
N ASN A 76 7.83 20.34 -7.38
CA ASN A 76 7.07 19.61 -8.39
C ASN A 76 7.20 18.09 -8.22
N TYR A 77 8.38 17.61 -7.83
CA TYR A 77 8.61 16.18 -7.57
C TYR A 77 7.88 15.71 -6.30
N TRP A 78 7.88 16.49 -5.23
CA TRP A 78 7.05 16.20 -4.07
C TRP A 78 5.55 16.18 -4.41
N THR A 79 5.12 17.09 -5.29
CA THR A 79 3.74 17.15 -5.78
C THR A 79 3.40 15.93 -6.64
N SER A 80 4.32 15.42 -7.46
CA SER A 80 4.07 14.22 -8.27
C SER A 80 3.91 12.98 -7.39
N ILE A 81 4.76 12.78 -6.37
CA ILE A 81 4.60 11.70 -5.39
C ILE A 81 3.21 11.75 -4.74
N HIS A 82 2.76 12.94 -4.32
CA HIS A 82 1.43 13.10 -3.74
C HIS A 82 0.31 12.74 -4.73
N LYS A 83 0.39 13.22 -5.97
CA LYS A 83 -0.61 12.93 -7.01
C LYS A 83 -0.67 11.44 -7.35
N ASP A 84 0.50 10.79 -7.45
CA ASP A 84 0.62 9.36 -7.71
C ASP A 84 -0.11 8.58 -6.61
N ASP A 85 0.18 8.86 -5.34
CA ASP A 85 -0.50 8.25 -4.19
C ASP A 85 -2.02 8.45 -4.21
N GLN A 86 -2.48 9.69 -4.44
CA GLN A 86 -3.92 9.99 -4.46
C GLN A 86 -4.67 9.34 -5.63
N SER A 87 -4.00 9.07 -6.76
CA SER A 87 -4.64 8.48 -7.95
C SER A 87 -5.11 7.03 -7.76
N VAL A 88 -4.55 6.36 -6.75
CA VAL A 88 -4.85 4.96 -6.45
C VAL A 88 -5.55 4.76 -5.10
N ARG A 89 -5.69 5.83 -4.30
CA ARG A 89 -6.35 5.82 -2.99
C ARG A 89 -7.64 4.99 -2.95
N GLY A 90 -7.73 4.11 -1.95
CA GLY A 90 -8.90 3.25 -1.72
C GLY A 90 -8.95 2.01 -2.61
N LYS A 91 -7.96 1.80 -3.49
CA LYS A 91 -7.80 0.56 -4.23
C LYS A 91 -6.85 -0.35 -3.46
N VAL A 92 -7.28 -1.57 -3.16
CA VAL A 92 -6.36 -2.62 -2.66
C VAL A 92 -6.07 -3.56 -3.79
N SER A 93 -5.15 -3.13 -4.66
CA SER A 93 -4.67 -3.89 -5.81
C SER A 93 -3.15 -4.06 -5.76
N ASP A 94 -2.64 -5.00 -6.55
CA ASP A 94 -1.20 -5.17 -6.74
C ASP A 94 -0.56 -3.89 -7.32
N GLU A 95 -1.30 -3.19 -8.17
CA GLU A 95 -0.90 -1.89 -8.73
C GLU A 95 -0.71 -0.83 -7.65
N GLN A 96 -1.65 -0.71 -6.69
CA GLN A 96 -1.49 0.18 -5.54
C GLN A 96 -0.22 -0.16 -4.77
N ARG A 97 0.01 -1.43 -4.44
CA ARG A 97 1.19 -1.84 -3.66
C ARG A 97 2.51 -1.54 -4.39
N GLN A 98 2.53 -1.72 -5.71
CA GLN A 98 3.69 -1.34 -6.52
C GLN A 98 3.92 0.17 -6.54
N MET A 99 2.85 0.96 -6.64
CA MET A 99 2.93 2.42 -6.57
C MET A 99 3.37 2.91 -5.19
N ASP A 100 2.86 2.32 -4.10
CA ASP A 100 3.30 2.60 -2.73
C ASP A 100 4.79 2.33 -2.57
N ARG A 101 5.25 1.16 -3.03
CA ARG A 101 6.68 0.79 -3.02
C ARG A 101 7.52 1.84 -3.75
N GLN A 102 7.10 2.26 -4.93
CA GLN A 102 7.79 3.28 -5.72
C GLN A 102 7.77 4.66 -5.05
N ASN A 103 6.63 5.07 -4.48
CA ASN A 103 6.51 6.35 -3.78
C ASN A 103 7.37 6.40 -2.52
N ILE A 104 7.44 5.32 -1.74
CA ILE A 104 8.35 5.21 -0.60
C ILE A 104 9.82 5.35 -1.06
N LYS A 105 10.23 4.64 -2.11
CA LYS A 105 11.60 4.77 -2.66
C LYS A 105 11.91 6.21 -3.09
N LYS A 106 10.99 6.84 -3.83
CA LYS A 106 11.13 8.25 -4.23
C LYS A 106 11.28 9.14 -3.00
N MET A 107 10.45 8.97 -1.98
CA MET A 107 10.53 9.74 -0.73
C MET A 107 11.90 9.59 -0.04
N VAL A 108 12.41 8.36 0.09
CA VAL A 108 13.70 8.07 0.71
C VAL A 108 14.84 8.79 -0.02
N LEU A 109 14.83 8.75 -1.36
CA LEU A 109 15.81 9.48 -2.16
C LEU A 109 15.65 10.99 -2.09
N MET A 110 14.41 11.50 -2.05
CA MET A 110 14.15 12.93 -1.87
C MET A 110 14.71 13.42 -0.53
N PHE A 111 14.51 12.66 0.56
CA PHE A 111 15.14 12.96 1.85
C PHE A 111 16.67 12.94 1.79
N LYS A 112 17.25 11.94 1.12
CA LYS A 112 18.70 11.79 0.97
C LYS A 112 19.35 12.96 0.24
N TYR A 113 18.75 13.43 -0.86
CA TYR A 113 19.41 14.37 -1.78
C TYR A 113 18.93 15.81 -1.66
N HIS A 114 17.66 16.02 -1.32
CA HIS A 114 17.02 17.35 -1.36
C HIS A 114 16.47 17.79 -0.02
N GLY A 115 16.65 16.96 1.02
CA GLY A 115 16.17 17.23 2.36
C GLY A 115 14.65 17.08 2.50
N TYR A 116 14.11 17.72 3.53
CA TYR A 116 12.73 17.52 3.97
C TYR A 116 11.80 18.59 3.39
N PRO A 117 10.54 18.25 3.06
CA PRO A 117 9.56 19.22 2.62
C PRO A 117 9.15 20.12 3.80
N SER A 118 9.81 21.27 3.96
CA SER A 118 9.54 22.23 5.02
C SER A 118 8.53 23.29 4.57
N GLY A 119 7.28 23.20 5.02
CA GLY A 119 6.37 24.35 4.99
C GLY A 119 4.91 24.03 4.70
N PHE A 120 4.61 23.15 3.76
CA PHE A 120 3.22 22.87 3.34
C PHE A 120 3.08 21.47 2.75
N CYS A 121 1.86 20.98 2.64
CA CYS A 121 1.56 19.87 1.75
C CYS A 121 1.83 20.27 0.29
N TYR A 122 2.81 19.63 -0.36
CA TYR A 122 3.01 19.75 -1.79
C TYR A 122 1.88 19.03 -2.54
N GLY A 123 1.08 19.80 -3.30
CA GLY A 123 -0.07 19.30 -4.04
C GLY A 123 -1.44 19.46 -3.35
N CYS A 124 -1.50 19.98 -2.12
CA CYS A 124 -2.77 20.34 -1.47
C CYS A 124 -3.19 21.80 -1.76
N ASN A 125 -4.47 22.11 -1.53
CA ASN A 125 -5.01 23.46 -1.67
C ASN A 125 -4.38 24.42 -0.65
N PRO A 126 -3.60 25.44 -1.08
CA PRO A 126 -2.89 26.35 -0.19
C PRO A 126 -3.82 27.31 0.60
N LYS A 127 -5.12 27.38 0.24
CA LYS A 127 -6.11 28.22 0.95
C LYS A 127 -6.70 27.57 2.20
N SER A 128 -6.31 26.34 2.51
CA SER A 128 -6.68 25.70 3.76
C SER A 128 -5.55 25.91 4.76
N GLU A 129 -5.78 26.84 5.70
CA GLU A 129 -4.93 27.09 6.88
C GLU A 129 -4.78 25.85 7.79
N PHE A 130 -5.44 24.74 7.43
CA PHE A 130 -5.42 23.44 8.11
C PHE A 130 -5.00 22.28 7.19
N THR A 131 -4.16 22.50 6.19
CA THR A 131 -3.62 21.41 5.35
C THR A 131 -2.55 20.59 6.07
N ASN A 132 -3.00 19.85 7.08
CA ASN A 132 -2.30 18.83 7.87
C ASN A 132 -1.85 17.59 7.06
N ASN A 133 -1.68 17.75 5.74
CA ASN A 133 -1.56 16.66 4.78
C ASN A 133 -0.16 16.63 4.15
N PHE A 134 0.90 16.50 4.93
CA PHE A 134 2.25 16.40 4.35
C PHE A 134 2.37 15.14 3.48
N THR A 135 2.98 15.26 2.28
CA THR A 135 3.17 14.13 1.36
C THR A 135 3.74 12.90 2.06
N PRO A 136 4.77 13.00 2.95
CA PRO A 136 5.24 11.86 3.71
C PRO A 136 4.18 11.17 4.57
N ASN A 137 3.40 11.95 5.32
CA ASN A 137 2.33 11.41 6.16
C ASN A 137 1.28 10.67 5.33
N ILE A 138 0.92 11.23 4.17
CA ILE A 138 -0.07 10.64 3.27
C ILE A 138 0.41 9.26 2.79
N VAL A 139 1.62 9.21 2.21
CA VAL A 139 2.18 7.97 1.67
C VAL A 139 2.36 6.93 2.77
N ILE A 140 2.84 7.33 3.95
CA ILE A 140 2.99 6.42 5.11
C ILE A 140 1.63 5.91 5.58
N THR A 141 0.60 6.76 5.61
CA THR A 141 -0.75 6.39 6.07
C THR A 141 -1.41 5.39 5.12
N HIS A 142 -1.15 5.48 3.81
CA HIS A 142 -1.73 4.57 2.82
C HIS A 142 -0.92 3.29 2.62
N ASN A 143 0.36 3.29 2.99
CA ASN A 143 1.20 2.11 2.95
C ASN A 143 0.76 1.07 4.02
N LEU A 144 0.38 -0.12 3.56
CA LEU A 144 -0.04 -1.23 4.43
C LEU A 144 1.14 -2.06 4.99
N VAL A 145 2.36 -1.79 4.55
CA VAL A 145 3.57 -2.54 4.98
C VAL A 145 4.22 -1.85 6.17
N ASN A 146 3.95 -2.34 7.37
CA ASN A 146 4.36 -1.70 8.63
C ASN A 146 5.88 -1.56 8.78
N GLU A 147 6.62 -2.59 8.36
CA GLU A 147 8.08 -2.63 8.47
C GLU A 147 8.76 -1.56 7.59
N VAL A 148 8.08 -1.15 6.51
CA VAL A 148 8.54 -0.03 5.66
C VAL A 148 8.33 1.29 6.39
N SER A 149 7.21 1.47 7.07
CA SER A 149 6.96 2.66 7.89
C SER A 149 8.00 2.77 9.01
N GLU A 150 8.37 1.66 9.66
CA GLU A 150 9.43 1.58 10.67
C GLU A 150 10.80 1.96 10.13
N PHE A 151 11.12 1.52 8.92
CA PHE A 151 12.34 1.92 8.22
C PHE A 151 12.42 3.44 8.02
N MET A 152 11.28 4.13 7.83
CA MET A 152 11.24 5.58 7.64
C MET A 152 11.45 6.37 8.94
N LEU A 153 11.11 5.81 10.11
CA LEU A 153 11.08 6.57 11.36
C LEU A 153 12.42 7.22 11.74
N PRO A 154 13.59 6.58 11.61
CA PRO A 154 14.87 7.24 11.90
C PRO A 154 15.11 8.48 11.03
N ILE A 155 14.68 8.46 9.76
CA ILE A 155 14.78 9.61 8.83
C ILE A 155 13.88 10.75 9.35
N LEU A 156 12.64 10.44 9.72
CA LEU A 156 11.67 11.42 10.20
C LEU A 156 12.07 12.01 11.56
N ASN A 157 12.59 11.18 12.46
CA ASN A 157 13.08 11.59 13.78
C ASN A 157 14.27 12.54 13.65
N LYS A 158 15.21 12.25 12.73
CA LYS A 158 16.32 13.18 12.45
C LYS A 158 15.83 14.53 11.95
N ALA A 159 14.88 14.56 11.01
CA ALA A 159 14.30 15.81 10.50
C ALA A 159 13.76 16.72 11.62
N TYR A 160 13.08 16.11 12.59
CA TYR A 160 12.50 16.80 13.74
C TYR A 160 13.58 17.29 14.72
N ASN A 161 14.54 16.43 15.08
CA ASN A 161 15.62 16.77 16.00
C ASN A 161 16.57 17.84 15.43
N ASP A 162 16.76 17.87 14.12
CA ASP A 162 17.56 18.91 13.43
C ASP A 162 16.79 20.25 13.31
N GLY A 163 15.53 20.33 13.76
CA GLY A 163 14.69 21.54 13.69
C GLY A 163 14.19 21.88 12.29
N ILE A 164 14.34 20.98 11.31
CA ILE A 164 13.92 21.20 9.92
C ILE A 164 12.41 20.95 9.79
N ALA A 165 11.89 19.95 10.49
CA ALA A 165 10.46 19.67 10.56
C ALA A 165 9.86 20.20 11.86
N ASN A 166 8.69 20.85 11.78
CA ASN A 166 7.98 21.31 12.96
C ASN A 166 7.20 20.17 13.66
N GLU A 167 6.72 20.45 14.87
CA GLU A 167 5.97 19.51 15.69
C GLU A 167 4.70 18.96 15.00
N TRP A 168 3.98 19.81 14.26
CA TRP A 168 2.76 19.41 13.55
C TRP A 168 3.04 18.47 12.38
N TRP A 169 4.17 18.65 11.70
CA TRP A 169 4.64 17.72 10.68
C TRP A 169 4.97 16.37 11.31
N TYR A 170 5.72 16.39 12.41
CA TYR A 170 6.22 15.16 13.02
C TYR A 170 5.11 14.31 13.61
N ILE A 171 4.20 14.93 14.36
CA ILE A 171 3.05 14.24 14.97
C ILE A 171 2.13 13.61 13.92
N HIS A 172 1.96 14.23 12.74
CA HIS A 172 1.16 13.65 11.68
C HIS A 172 1.82 12.38 11.13
N ASN A 173 3.13 12.41 10.84
CA ASN A 173 3.84 11.22 10.40
C ASN A 173 3.79 10.09 11.45
N LEU A 174 4.01 10.40 12.73
CA LEU A 174 3.91 9.41 13.81
C LEU A 174 2.51 8.78 13.88
N ARG A 175 1.46 9.59 13.71
CA ARG A 175 0.08 9.10 13.63
C ARG A 175 -0.17 8.24 12.40
N GLY A 176 0.35 8.63 11.23
CA GLY A 176 0.29 7.81 10.02
C GLY A 176 0.91 6.43 10.23
N MET A 177 2.09 6.40 10.87
CA MET A 177 2.76 5.15 11.23
C MET A 177 1.96 4.29 12.22
N LEU A 178 1.43 4.90 13.29
CA LEU A 178 0.56 4.19 14.23
C LEU A 178 -0.70 3.66 13.54
N ARG A 179 -1.30 4.43 12.64
CA ARG A 179 -2.52 4.02 11.94
C ARG A 179 -2.24 2.86 10.98
N ALA A 180 -1.14 2.93 10.22
CA ALA A 180 -0.72 1.81 9.38
C ALA A 180 -0.55 0.53 10.22
N ARG A 181 0.09 0.64 11.38
CA ARG A 181 0.38 -0.51 12.24
C ARG A 181 -0.79 -1.03 13.07
N TYR A 182 -1.61 -0.14 13.61
CA TYR A 182 -2.64 -0.45 14.61
C TYR A 182 -4.07 -0.22 14.13
N GLY A 183 -4.27 0.28 12.91
CA GLY A 183 -5.58 0.57 12.33
C GLY A 183 -6.32 1.75 12.97
N ARG A 184 -5.72 2.45 13.95
CA ARG A 184 -6.31 3.62 14.63
C ARG A 184 -5.25 4.57 15.16
N ASP A 185 -5.67 5.82 15.40
CA ASP A 185 -4.86 6.76 16.16
C ASP A 185 -5.02 6.47 17.65
N LEU A 186 -3.91 6.32 18.37
CA LEU A 186 -3.94 5.95 19.79
C LEU A 186 -3.98 7.17 20.73
N TYR A 187 -3.65 8.37 20.24
CA TYR A 187 -3.52 9.58 21.06
C TYR A 187 -4.01 10.83 20.34
N GLU A 188 -4.14 11.92 21.09
CA GLU A 188 -4.52 13.23 20.57
C GLU A 188 -3.39 13.90 19.79
N LYS A 189 -3.75 14.85 18.91
CA LYS A 189 -2.80 15.59 18.07
C LYS A 189 -2.18 16.77 18.82
N THR A 190 -1.46 16.49 19.89
CA THR A 190 -0.76 17.51 20.70
C THR A 190 0.73 17.18 20.79
N LYS A 191 1.60 18.21 20.79
CA LYS A 191 3.06 18.01 20.82
C LYS A 191 3.51 17.27 22.09
N GLU A 192 2.77 17.43 23.18
CA GLU A 192 2.98 16.77 24.46
C GLU A 192 2.88 15.24 24.34
N ASN A 193 2.20 14.73 23.31
CA ASN A 193 2.05 13.29 23.07
C ASN A 193 3.17 12.68 22.21
N ILE A 194 4.11 13.48 21.65
CA ILE A 194 5.24 12.96 20.85
C ILE A 194 6.02 11.85 21.58
N PRO A 195 6.38 11.99 22.87
CA PRO A 195 7.06 10.92 23.61
C PRO A 195 6.25 9.63 23.68
N GLN A 196 4.92 9.71 23.84
CA GLN A 196 4.04 8.54 23.91
C GLN A 196 3.94 7.83 22.55
N TYR A 197 3.86 8.59 21.46
CA TYR A 197 3.93 8.04 20.10
C TYR A 197 5.26 7.29 19.87
N LEU A 198 6.37 7.89 20.27
CA LEU A 198 7.69 7.29 20.13
C LEU A 198 7.87 6.04 20.99
N GLU A 199 7.39 6.05 22.23
CA GLU A 199 7.41 4.88 23.12
C GLU A 199 6.72 3.68 22.49
N LYS A 200 5.54 3.89 21.87
CA LYS A 200 4.79 2.82 21.19
C LYS A 200 5.43 2.31 19.91
N LEU A 201 6.20 3.16 19.22
CA LEU A 201 6.93 2.75 18.02
C LEU A 201 8.29 2.14 18.35
N LYS A 202 8.87 2.47 19.52
CA LYS A 202 10.21 2.09 19.99
C LYS A 202 10.59 0.61 19.75
N PRO A 203 9.71 -0.39 20.00
CA PRO A 203 10.07 -1.79 19.82
C PRO A 203 10.42 -2.17 18.37
N PHE A 204 10.05 -1.35 17.40
CA PHE A 204 10.18 -1.63 15.98
C PHE A 204 11.16 -0.71 15.25
N VAL A 205 11.84 0.17 16.00
CA VAL A 205 12.74 1.18 15.45
C VAL A 205 14.14 0.62 15.31
N LYS A 206 14.83 1.03 14.23
CA LYS A 206 16.26 0.81 14.06
C LYS A 206 17.03 2.05 14.50
N ASP A 207 18.17 1.86 15.15
CA ASP A 207 18.98 2.97 15.66
C ASP A 207 19.70 3.78 14.57
N SER A 208 19.83 3.20 13.36
CA SER A 208 20.55 3.80 12.24
C SER A 208 19.63 4.22 11.09
N ILE A 209 19.93 5.37 10.49
CA ILE A 209 19.33 5.80 9.23
C ILE A 209 20.00 5.04 8.07
N SER A 210 19.19 4.47 7.19
CA SER A 210 19.64 3.96 5.89
C SER A 210 18.80 4.57 4.77
N TYR A 211 19.43 4.81 3.64
CA TYR A 211 18.77 5.23 2.39
C TYR A 211 18.91 4.18 1.30
N ASP A 212 19.23 2.94 1.66
CA ASP A 212 19.37 1.82 0.73
C ASP A 212 17.99 1.33 0.27
N LEU A 213 17.70 1.51 -1.02
CA LEU A 213 16.42 1.12 -1.60
C LEU A 213 16.23 -0.40 -1.65
N SER A 214 17.30 -1.20 -1.61
CA SER A 214 17.19 -2.67 -1.60
C SER A 214 16.54 -3.20 -0.32
N ILE A 215 16.67 -2.47 0.79
CA ILE A 215 16.00 -2.80 2.05
C ILE A 215 14.48 -2.64 1.87
N ILE A 216 14.03 -1.58 1.20
CA ILE A 216 12.61 -1.33 0.95
C ILE A 216 12.04 -2.49 0.12
N ASP A 217 12.72 -2.87 -0.96
CA ASP A 217 12.31 -4.01 -1.80
C ASP A 217 12.19 -5.30 -0.97
N SER A 218 13.22 -5.60 -0.17
CA SER A 218 13.25 -6.79 0.69
C SER A 218 12.09 -6.82 1.69
N LEU A 219 11.72 -5.67 2.27
CA LEU A 219 10.61 -5.56 3.22
C LEU A 219 9.26 -5.84 2.56
N TYR A 220 9.01 -5.26 1.38
CA TYR A 220 7.80 -5.58 0.63
C TYR A 220 7.75 -7.03 0.18
N GLU A 221 8.86 -7.60 -0.29
CA GLU A 221 8.92 -9.02 -0.67
C GLU A 221 8.64 -9.95 0.51
N ASN A 222 9.16 -9.62 1.69
CA ASN A 222 8.87 -10.36 2.91
C ASN A 222 7.38 -10.27 3.28
N TYR A 223 6.80 -9.07 3.21
CA TYR A 223 5.37 -8.86 3.42
C TYR A 223 4.52 -9.68 2.45
N ASP A 224 4.79 -9.59 1.15
CA ASP A 224 4.04 -10.30 0.11
C ASP A 224 4.16 -11.82 0.28
N ARG A 225 5.36 -12.32 0.63
CA ARG A 225 5.60 -13.73 0.92
C ARG A 225 4.79 -14.23 2.12
N ASN A 226 4.80 -13.49 3.22
CA ASN A 226 4.08 -13.86 4.44
C ASN A 226 2.57 -13.80 4.20
N LEU A 227 2.08 -12.75 3.56
CA LEU A 227 0.68 -12.61 3.19
C LEU A 227 0.24 -13.80 2.32
N ASN A 228 0.99 -14.11 1.27
CA ASN A 228 0.67 -15.22 0.39
C ASN A 228 0.66 -16.56 1.15
N SER A 229 1.63 -16.80 2.04
CA SER A 229 1.68 -18.02 2.85
C SER A 229 0.42 -18.23 3.71
N ILE A 230 -0.18 -17.13 4.18
CA ILE A 230 -1.43 -17.15 4.94
C ILE A 230 -2.62 -17.35 4.01
N LEU A 231 -2.71 -16.58 2.92
CA LEU A 231 -3.89 -16.58 2.04
C LEU A 231 -4.07 -17.87 1.23
N ILE A 232 -3.00 -18.61 0.94
CA ILE A 232 -3.07 -19.93 0.29
C ILE A 232 -3.39 -21.07 1.27
N SER A 233 -3.44 -20.77 2.57
CA SER A 233 -3.73 -21.78 3.60
C SER A 233 -5.23 -22.06 3.73
N ASP A 234 -5.60 -23.04 4.56
CA ASP A 234 -6.97 -23.49 4.68
C ASP A 234 -7.83 -22.38 5.31
N ARG A 235 -8.73 -21.78 4.52
CA ARG A 235 -9.73 -20.85 5.03
C ARG A 235 -10.85 -21.60 5.75
N ILE A 236 -10.65 -21.86 7.05
CA ILE A 236 -11.55 -22.64 7.90
C ILE A 236 -12.83 -21.91 8.32
N PHE A 237 -12.86 -20.58 8.18
CA PHE A 237 -14.05 -19.78 8.49
C PHE A 237 -14.17 -18.58 7.54
N SER A 238 -15.39 -18.29 7.10
CA SER A 238 -15.71 -17.04 6.41
C SER A 238 -17.15 -16.61 6.71
N LYS A 239 -17.34 -15.38 7.22
CA LYS A 239 -18.67 -14.83 7.49
C LYS A 239 -18.74 -13.34 7.16
N LYS A 240 -19.79 -12.92 6.46
CA LYS A 240 -20.06 -11.51 6.18
C LYS A 240 -21.02 -10.92 7.22
N GLN A 241 -20.66 -9.77 7.79
CA GLN A 241 -21.47 -8.98 8.71
C GLN A 241 -21.26 -7.49 8.41
N GLY A 242 -22.33 -6.78 8.06
CA GLY A 242 -22.29 -5.31 7.89
C GLY A 242 -21.22 -4.80 6.92
N GLY A 243 -21.25 -5.25 5.66
CA GLY A 243 -20.26 -4.83 4.64
C GLY A 243 -18.86 -5.43 4.80
N ILE A 244 -18.56 -6.07 5.93
CA ILE A 244 -17.25 -6.66 6.24
C ILE A 244 -17.36 -8.19 6.22
N ARG A 245 -16.40 -8.86 5.59
CA ARG A 245 -16.21 -10.31 5.61
C ARG A 245 -15.05 -10.62 6.56
N HIS A 246 -15.30 -11.49 7.52
CA HIS A 246 -14.29 -12.00 8.44
C HIS A 246 -13.86 -13.38 7.98
N ASN A 247 -12.56 -13.56 7.76
CA ASN A 247 -11.96 -14.84 7.39
C ASN A 247 -11.08 -15.33 8.53
N ILE A 248 -11.01 -16.66 8.71
CA ILE A 248 -9.95 -17.29 9.50
C ILE A 248 -9.26 -18.32 8.64
N TYR A 249 -7.94 -18.24 8.64
CA TYR A 249 -7.03 -19.12 7.93
C TYR A 249 -6.30 -19.99 8.95
N LYS A 250 -6.04 -21.25 8.59
CA LYS A 250 -5.21 -22.17 9.34
C LYS A 250 -4.01 -22.56 8.47
N THR A 251 -2.81 -22.20 8.91
CA THR A 251 -1.58 -22.57 8.21
C THR A 251 -1.27 -24.05 8.37
N LYS A 252 -0.34 -24.57 7.57
CA LYS A 252 0.10 -25.98 7.65
C LYS A 252 0.71 -26.32 9.01
N GLU A 253 1.34 -25.35 9.65
CA GLU A 253 1.91 -25.45 10.99
C GLU A 253 0.85 -25.34 12.11
N GLY A 254 -0.44 -25.23 11.75
CA GLY A 254 -1.54 -25.16 12.70
C GLY A 254 -1.78 -23.77 13.29
N LYS A 255 -1.05 -22.73 12.85
CA LYS A 255 -1.30 -21.35 13.28
C LYS A 255 -2.60 -20.84 12.69
N LEU A 256 -3.30 -20.00 13.45
CA LEU A 256 -4.54 -19.40 13.02
C LEU A 256 -4.35 -17.91 12.76
N PHE A 257 -4.98 -17.40 11.70
CA PHE A 257 -4.93 -15.98 11.34
C PHE A 257 -6.32 -15.47 11.03
N TRP A 258 -6.68 -14.31 11.58
CA TRP A 258 -7.94 -13.62 11.32
C TRP A 258 -7.72 -12.43 10.40
N GLN A 259 -8.64 -12.25 9.45
CA GLN A 259 -8.60 -11.15 8.50
C GLN A 259 -9.98 -10.51 8.35
N GLN A 260 -10.00 -9.17 8.33
CA GLN A 260 -11.15 -8.40 7.90
C GLN A 260 -10.99 -8.00 6.42
N VAL A 261 -12.02 -8.24 5.63
CA VAL A 261 -12.11 -7.87 4.22
C VAL A 261 -13.35 -7.01 4.03
N TYR A 262 -13.19 -5.77 3.57
CA TYR A 262 -14.29 -4.83 3.35
C TYR A 262 -15.02 -5.14 2.03
N SER A 263 -16.12 -4.43 1.78
CA SER A 263 -16.99 -4.67 0.62
C SER A 263 -16.37 -4.35 -0.74
N ASP A 264 -15.31 -3.56 -0.76
CA ASP A 264 -14.49 -3.21 -1.92
C ASP A 264 -13.26 -4.16 -2.07
N ASP A 265 -13.29 -5.29 -1.36
CA ASP A 265 -12.23 -6.29 -1.27
C ASP A 265 -10.91 -5.78 -0.65
N SER A 266 -10.89 -4.57 -0.09
CA SER A 266 -9.78 -4.10 0.73
C SER A 266 -9.65 -4.90 2.02
N PHE A 267 -8.43 -5.06 2.53
CA PHE A 267 -8.19 -5.82 3.77
C PHE A 267 -6.95 -5.33 4.50
N HIS A 268 -6.92 -5.60 5.81
CA HIS A 268 -5.72 -5.47 6.63
C HIS A 268 -4.92 -6.78 6.61
N PHE A 269 -3.61 -6.69 6.86
CA PHE A 269 -2.78 -7.89 6.99
C PHE A 269 -3.39 -8.86 8.02
N PRO A 270 -3.52 -10.17 7.71
CA PRO A 270 -4.08 -11.13 8.64
C PRO A 270 -3.33 -11.17 9.98
N ILE A 271 -4.06 -11.13 11.08
CA ILE A 271 -3.50 -11.07 12.44
C ILE A 271 -3.49 -12.48 13.03
N GLU A 272 -2.36 -12.91 13.59
CA GLU A 272 -2.27 -14.21 14.27
C GLU A 272 -3.23 -14.24 15.47
N ILE A 273 -3.99 -15.33 15.59
CA ILE A 273 -4.95 -15.56 16.67
C ILE A 273 -4.48 -16.76 17.48
N TYR A 274 -4.56 -16.65 18.79
CA TYR A 274 -4.17 -17.68 19.74
C TYR A 274 -5.33 -17.99 20.69
N TYR A 275 -5.34 -19.22 21.20
CA TYR A 275 -6.30 -19.61 22.23
C TYR A 275 -5.79 -19.18 23.60
N GLU A 276 -6.62 -18.47 24.37
CA GLU A 276 -6.32 -18.12 25.75
C GLU A 276 -7.11 -19.04 26.71
N PRO A 277 -6.42 -19.98 27.40
CA PRO A 277 -7.10 -20.98 28.23
C PRO A 277 -7.89 -20.38 29.40
N LYS A 278 -7.43 -19.25 29.95
CA LYS A 278 -8.04 -18.62 31.13
C LYS A 278 -9.46 -18.10 30.87
N SER A 279 -9.70 -17.57 29.67
CA SER A 279 -11.01 -17.06 29.26
C SER A 279 -11.77 -18.04 28.36
N ASN A 280 -11.14 -19.14 27.94
CA ASN A 280 -11.69 -20.10 26.98
C ASN A 280 -12.14 -19.41 25.66
N GLN A 281 -11.32 -18.48 25.18
CA GLN A 281 -11.61 -17.65 24.00
C GLN A 281 -10.44 -17.63 23.02
N LEU A 282 -10.73 -17.46 21.73
CA LEU A 282 -9.74 -17.07 20.74
C LEU A 282 -9.50 -15.57 20.85
N ARG A 283 -8.22 -15.21 20.95
CA ARG A 283 -7.75 -13.84 21.12
C ARG A 283 -6.73 -13.52 20.05
N TYR A 284 -6.58 -12.24 19.77
CA TYR A 284 -5.51 -11.73 18.93
C TYR A 284 -4.91 -10.52 19.60
N GLY A 285 -3.58 -10.41 19.52
CA GLY A 285 -2.84 -9.32 20.12
C GLY A 285 -2.62 -8.20 19.12
N LEU A 286 -3.11 -7.00 19.42
CA LEU A 286 -2.51 -5.75 18.97
C LEU A 286 -1.86 -5.16 20.23
N PHE A 287 -0.54 -5.23 20.40
CA PHE A 287 0.10 -4.91 21.69
C PHE A 287 0.58 -3.44 21.75
N ASP A 288 0.43 -2.68 22.86
CA ASP A 288 0.31 -3.06 24.28
C ASP A 288 -1.11 -3.12 24.93
N ASP A 289 -1.35 -4.19 25.69
CA ASP A 289 -2.12 -4.31 26.96
C ASP A 289 -3.60 -3.92 27.19
N VAL A 290 -4.42 -3.36 26.30
CA VAL A 290 -5.82 -2.98 26.75
C VAL A 290 -6.99 -3.37 25.85
N VAL A 291 -6.82 -3.81 24.60
CA VAL A 291 -8.00 -4.17 23.79
C VAL A 291 -7.81 -5.53 23.12
N ILE A 292 -7.95 -6.56 23.94
CA ILE A 292 -8.26 -7.89 23.43
C ILE A 292 -9.70 -7.83 22.94
N ASN A 293 -9.86 -7.90 21.62
CA ASN A 293 -11.17 -8.06 21.03
C ASN A 293 -11.49 -9.55 20.93
N GLU A 294 -12.69 -9.91 21.39
CA GLU A 294 -13.25 -11.22 21.11
C GLU A 294 -13.51 -11.34 19.61
N ILE A 295 -13.03 -12.41 19.00
CA ILE A 295 -13.51 -12.78 17.68
C ILE A 295 -14.87 -13.46 17.93
N LEU A 296 -15.96 -12.77 17.60
CA LEU A 296 -17.32 -13.33 17.70
C LEU A 296 -17.46 -14.49 16.70
N VAL A 297 -17.05 -15.68 17.12
CA VAL A 297 -17.17 -16.89 16.32
C VAL A 297 -17.91 -17.96 17.06
N ASN A 298 -19.19 -17.68 17.28
CA ASN A 298 -20.16 -18.63 17.82
C ASN A 298 -20.30 -19.93 16.99
N ASN A 299 -19.59 -20.05 15.86
CA ASN A 299 -19.65 -21.17 14.91
C ASN A 299 -18.27 -21.76 14.54
N ILE A 300 -17.16 -21.40 15.19
CA ILE A 300 -15.92 -22.19 15.01
C ILE A 300 -16.14 -23.51 15.74
N PRO A 301 -15.98 -24.67 15.07
CA PRO A 301 -15.96 -25.96 15.76
C PRO A 301 -14.97 -25.86 16.92
N LYS A 302 -15.41 -26.19 18.14
CA LYS A 302 -14.51 -26.24 19.31
C LYS A 302 -13.27 -27.00 18.88
N ILE A 303 -12.11 -26.32 18.84
CA ILE A 303 -10.83 -26.99 18.68
C ILE A 303 -10.62 -27.70 20.01
N THR A 304 -11.19 -28.89 20.13
CA THR A 304 -10.90 -29.78 21.25
C THR A 304 -9.44 -30.15 21.15
N SER A 305 -8.69 -29.88 22.20
CA SER A 305 -7.26 -30.18 22.35
C SER A 305 -7.01 -31.68 22.49
N GLU A 306 -7.58 -32.48 21.61
CA GLU A 306 -7.37 -33.92 21.53
C GLU A 306 -6.87 -34.25 20.12
N ASN A 307 -5.55 -34.07 19.94
CA ASN A 307 -4.59 -34.92 19.21
C ASN A 307 -3.25 -34.20 19.05
#